data_AF-A0A377WDB6-F1
#
_entry.id   AF-A0A377WDB6-F1
#
_cell.length_a   1.000
_cell.length_b   1.000
_cell.length_c   1.000
_cell.angle_alpha   90.00
_cell.angle_beta   90.00
_cell.angle_gamma   90.00
#
_symmetry.space_group_name_H-M   'P 1'
#
loop_
_entity.id
_entity.type
_entity.pdbx_description
1 polymer ?
#
loop_
_entity_poly.entity_id
_entity_poly.type
_entity_poly.pdbx_seq_one_letter_code
_entity_poly.pdbx_strand_id
1 'polypeptide(L)'
;MQVEIVPEELGFSVNIGELLLTECEMVNGFVAPQEEPPHFTRGYGLTFGMSERKAMAMALVDRALQAPDYDEEIAGPAQDEEFVLAHADNVEAAGFVSHLKLPHYVDFQAELALLKRLQRENERG
;
A
#
# COMPACT_ATOMS: atom_id res chain seq x y z
N MET A 1 24.67 -2.72 1.86
CA MET A 1 24.60 -1.74 2.97
C MET A 1 25.01 -2.44 4.25
N GLN A 2 25.92 -1.86 5.05
CA GLN A 2 26.35 -2.46 6.32
C GLN A 2 25.24 -2.34 7.36
N VAL A 3 25.07 -3.38 8.18
CA VAL A 3 24.09 -3.39 9.28
C VAL A 3 24.83 -3.35 10.59
N GLU A 4 24.44 -2.42 11.44
CA GLU A 4 25.03 -2.21 12.76
C GLU A 4 23.96 -2.26 13.84
N ILE A 5 24.34 -2.75 15.01
CA ILE A 5 23.51 -2.73 16.23
C ILE A 5 24.33 -2.17 17.39
N VAL A 6 23.66 -1.68 18.44
CA VAL A 6 24.31 -1.27 19.70
C VAL A 6 23.83 -2.20 20.82
N PRO A 7 24.56 -3.30 21.12
CA PRO A 7 24.19 -4.22 22.18
C PRO A 7 24.33 -3.54 23.55
N GLU A 8 23.36 -3.78 24.45
CA GLU A 8 23.37 -3.21 25.80
C GLU A 8 24.63 -3.63 26.59
N GLU A 9 25.10 -4.86 26.38
CA GLU A 9 26.26 -5.43 27.07
C GLU A 9 27.58 -4.77 26.68
N LEU A 10 27.63 -4.14 25.50
CA LEU A 10 28.85 -3.54 24.95
C LEU A 10 28.80 -2.01 24.97
N GLY A 11 27.62 -1.41 24.80
CA GLY A 11 27.46 0.05 24.82
C GLY A 11 28.09 0.78 23.64
N PHE A 12 28.47 0.09 22.56
CA PHE A 12 29.01 0.67 21.33
C PHE A 12 28.51 -0.06 20.07
N SER A 13 28.64 0.59 18.90
CA SER A 13 28.17 0.03 17.62
C SER A 13 29.00 -1.18 17.18
N VAL A 14 28.32 -2.26 16.82
CA VAL A 14 28.90 -3.49 16.28
C VAL A 14 28.30 -3.76 14.90
N ASN A 15 29.16 -3.87 13.89
CA ASN A 15 28.76 -4.33 12.57
C ASN A 15 28.46 -5.84 12.60
N ILE A 16 27.25 -6.22 12.18
CA ILE A 16 26.75 -7.60 12.17
C ILE A 16 26.65 -8.21 10.77
N GLY A 17 27.09 -7.49 9.74
CA GLY A 17 27.14 -7.96 8.36
C GLY A 17 26.62 -6.91 7.38
N GLU A 18 26.11 -7.40 6.26
CA GLU A 18 25.61 -6.56 5.18
C GLU A 18 24.33 -7.12 4.55
N LEU A 19 23.53 -6.21 4.00
CA LEU A 19 22.34 -6.54 3.22
C LEU A 19 22.53 -6.09 1.77
N LEU A 20 22.18 -6.99 0.85
CA LEU A 20 21.96 -6.66 -0.54
C LEU A 20 20.61 -5.95 -0.66
N LEU A 21 20.64 -4.70 -1.07
CA LEU A 21 19.45 -3.83 -1.20
C LEU A 21 19.42 -3.19 -2.59
N THR A 22 18.23 -2.87 -3.05
CA THR A 22 17.98 -1.99 -4.20
C THR A 22 17.25 -0.75 -3.71
N GLU A 23 17.85 0.42 -3.98
CA GLU A 23 17.33 1.74 -3.66
C GLU A 23 16.91 2.47 -4.93
N CYS A 24 15.77 3.15 -4.88
CA CYS A 24 15.26 3.99 -5.95
C CYS A 24 14.86 5.35 -5.40
N GLU A 25 15.55 6.38 -5.86
CA GLU A 25 15.20 7.78 -5.66
C GLU A 25 14.58 8.31 -6.95
N MET A 26 13.32 8.70 -6.91
CA MET A 26 12.62 9.25 -8.07
C MET A 26 12.51 10.77 -7.93
N VAL A 27 12.82 11.48 -9.02
CA VAL A 27 12.57 12.92 -9.14
C VAL A 27 11.19 13.11 -9.76
N ASN A 28 10.35 13.93 -9.14
CA ASN A 28 8.97 14.18 -9.54
C ASN A 28 8.77 15.66 -9.89
N GLY A 29 7.52 16.10 -10.09
CA GLY A 29 7.18 17.49 -10.42
C GLY A 29 7.77 18.49 -9.42
N PHE A 30 7.95 19.74 -9.85
CA PHE A 30 8.47 20.80 -9.00
C PHE A 30 7.33 21.51 -8.25
N VAL A 31 7.66 22.04 -7.07
CA VAL A 31 6.81 22.94 -6.28
C VAL A 31 7.44 24.31 -6.20
N ALA A 32 6.63 25.33 -5.92
CA ALA A 32 7.08 26.72 -5.78
C ALA A 32 6.52 27.32 -4.48
N PRO A 33 7.09 26.94 -3.31
CA PRO A 33 6.66 27.46 -2.02
C PRO A 33 6.99 28.96 -1.87
N GLN A 34 6.35 29.64 -0.93
CA GLN A 34 6.53 31.10 -0.74
C GLN A 34 7.89 31.48 -0.13
N GLU A 35 8.44 30.63 0.73
CA GLU A 35 9.62 30.94 1.54
C GLU A 35 10.94 30.40 0.95
N GLU A 36 10.87 29.58 -0.12
CA GLU A 36 12.04 28.93 -0.71
C GLU A 36 12.01 28.92 -2.25
N PRO A 37 13.16 28.83 -2.93
CA PRO A 37 13.18 28.68 -4.39
C PRO A 37 12.42 27.44 -4.88
N PRO A 38 11.82 27.49 -6.08
CA PRO A 38 11.19 26.32 -6.67
C PRO A 38 12.16 25.15 -6.79
N HIS A 39 11.70 23.95 -6.45
CA HIS A 39 12.53 22.75 -6.42
C HIS A 39 11.71 21.50 -6.75
N PHE A 40 12.41 20.45 -7.20
CA PHE A 40 11.78 19.17 -7.48
C PHE A 40 11.34 18.48 -6.20
N THR A 41 10.21 17.78 -6.28
CA THR A 41 9.78 16.82 -5.25
C THR A 41 10.35 15.44 -5.55
N ARG A 42 10.21 14.51 -4.61
CA ARG A 42 10.82 13.19 -4.72
C ARG A 42 9.98 12.08 -4.11
N GLY A 43 10.15 10.88 -4.64
CA GLY A 43 9.68 9.64 -4.03
C GLY A 43 10.84 8.70 -3.73
N TYR A 44 10.65 7.80 -2.79
CA TYR A 44 11.66 6.87 -2.31
C TYR A 44 11.15 5.43 -2.22
N GLY A 45 11.98 4.48 -2.65
CA GLY A 45 11.69 3.06 -2.55
C GLY A 45 12.93 2.24 -2.23
N LEU A 46 12.79 1.29 -1.31
CA LEU A 46 13.88 0.42 -0.85
C LEU A 46 13.41 -1.03 -0.76
N THR A 47 14.19 -1.96 -1.29
CA THR A 47 13.85 -3.39 -1.30
C THR A 47 15.06 -4.27 -1.05
N PHE A 48 14.84 -5.48 -0.55
CA PHE A 48 15.88 -6.51 -0.47
C PHE A 48 16.23 -7.09 -1.86
N GLY A 49 17.49 -7.47 -2.03
CA GLY A 49 17.98 -8.10 -3.24
C GLY A 49 18.06 -7.14 -4.42
N MET A 50 17.70 -7.63 -5.62
CA MET A 50 17.78 -6.92 -6.91
C MET A 50 16.38 -6.65 -7.49
N SER A 51 15.39 -6.30 -6.65
CA SER A 51 13.99 -6.12 -7.07
C SER A 51 13.67 -4.69 -7.52
N GLU A 52 14.31 -4.24 -8.60
CA GLU A 52 14.24 -2.86 -9.09
C GLU A 52 12.81 -2.37 -9.34
N ARG A 53 11.98 -3.17 -10.02
CA ARG A 53 10.59 -2.80 -10.32
C ARG A 53 9.77 -2.53 -9.05
N LYS A 54 10.03 -3.25 -7.95
CA LYS A 54 9.33 -3.02 -6.68
C LYS A 54 9.82 -1.75 -6.01
N ALA A 55 11.13 -1.48 -6.01
CA ALA A 55 11.69 -0.23 -5.50
C ALA A 55 11.15 0.99 -6.28
N MET A 56 11.10 0.91 -7.62
CA MET A 56 10.52 1.96 -8.46
C MET A 56 9.03 2.18 -8.20
N ALA A 57 8.24 1.10 -8.09
CA ALA A 57 6.81 1.20 -7.80
C ALA A 57 6.57 1.81 -6.41
N MET A 58 7.39 1.45 -5.42
CA MET A 58 7.34 2.04 -4.08
C MET A 58 7.64 3.54 -4.13
N ALA A 59 8.69 3.97 -4.84
CA ALA A 59 9.02 5.40 -4.98
C ALA A 59 7.91 6.21 -5.67
N LEU A 60 7.26 5.63 -6.69
CA LEU A 60 6.12 6.28 -7.36
C LEU A 60 4.92 6.46 -6.44
N VAL A 61 4.56 5.41 -5.70
CA VAL A 61 3.41 5.46 -4.77
C VAL A 61 3.72 6.31 -3.55
N ASP A 62 4.95 6.27 -3.03
CA ASP A 62 5.41 7.16 -1.96
C ASP A 62 5.15 8.63 -2.32
N ARG A 63 5.59 9.07 -3.50
CA ARG A 63 5.31 10.44 -3.93
C ARG A 63 3.82 10.71 -4.15
N ALA A 64 3.06 9.74 -4.67
CA ALA A 64 1.62 9.91 -4.86
C ALA A 64 0.87 10.09 -3.53
N LEU A 65 1.30 9.40 -2.46
CA LEU A 65 0.73 9.49 -1.12
C LEU A 65 1.18 10.73 -0.35
N GLN A 66 2.22 11.43 -0.80
CA GLN A 66 2.57 12.77 -0.30
C GLN A 66 1.61 13.87 -0.79
N ALA A 67 0.54 13.54 -1.52
CA ALA A 67 -0.45 14.52 -2.00
C ALA A 67 -0.98 15.46 -0.90
N PRO A 68 -1.32 15.00 0.33
CA PRO A 68 -1.75 15.89 1.41
C PRO A 68 -0.66 16.88 1.86
N ASP A 69 0.61 16.48 1.84
CA ASP A 69 1.75 17.34 2.25
C ASP A 69 1.98 18.49 1.26
N TYR A 70 1.58 18.29 0.00
CA TYR A 70 1.70 19.26 -1.08
C TYR A 70 0.38 19.96 -1.43
N ASP A 71 -0.69 19.74 -0.65
CA ASP A 71 -2.04 20.27 -0.89
C ASP A 71 -2.55 19.93 -2.31
N GLU A 72 -2.21 18.74 -2.80
CA GLU A 72 -2.61 18.23 -4.12
C GLU A 72 -4.02 17.62 -4.07
N GLU A 73 -4.83 17.92 -5.08
CA GLU A 73 -6.13 17.25 -5.25
C GLU A 73 -5.94 15.76 -5.58
N ILE A 74 -6.74 14.90 -4.94
CA ILE A 74 -6.77 13.46 -5.22
C ILE A 74 -7.45 13.25 -6.59
N ALA A 75 -6.64 13.10 -7.64
CA ALA A 75 -7.11 12.92 -9.01
C ALA A 75 -7.22 11.44 -9.42
N GLY A 76 -6.65 10.53 -8.63
CA GLY A 76 -6.74 9.10 -8.91
C GLY A 76 -6.41 8.19 -7.73
N PRO A 77 -6.66 6.87 -7.87
CA PRO A 77 -6.58 5.92 -6.76
C PRO A 77 -5.20 5.81 -6.12
N ALA A 78 -4.12 6.09 -6.86
CA ALA A 78 -2.77 6.04 -6.33
C ALA A 78 -2.46 7.14 -5.30
N GLN A 79 -3.28 8.20 -5.25
CA GLN A 79 -3.18 9.30 -4.28
C GLN A 79 -4.16 9.13 -3.10
N ASP A 80 -5.05 8.13 -3.16
CA ASP A 80 -5.98 7.81 -2.08
C ASP A 80 -5.32 6.85 -1.10
N GLU A 81 -4.89 7.38 0.04
CA GLU A 81 -4.12 6.64 1.05
C GLU A 81 -4.89 5.42 1.58
N GLU A 82 -6.17 5.58 1.91
CA GLU A 82 -6.98 4.48 2.44
C GLU A 82 -7.14 3.38 1.38
N PHE A 83 -7.48 3.76 0.14
CA PHE A 83 -7.64 2.78 -0.93
C PHE A 83 -6.35 2.02 -1.23
N VAL A 84 -5.20 2.69 -1.27
CA VAL A 84 -3.91 2.06 -1.54
C VAL A 84 -3.47 1.17 -0.39
N LEU A 85 -3.40 1.68 0.83
CA LEU A 85 -2.80 0.96 1.96
C LEU A 85 -3.67 -0.20 2.42
N ALA A 86 -5.01 -0.08 2.37
CA ALA A 86 -5.92 -1.17 2.76
C ALA A 86 -5.90 -2.37 1.79
N HIS A 87 -5.35 -2.21 0.58
CA HIS A 87 -5.33 -3.27 -0.45
C HIS A 87 -3.93 -3.66 -0.92
N ALA A 88 -2.87 -3.10 -0.33
CA ALA A 88 -1.49 -3.32 -0.76
C ALA A 88 -0.90 -4.63 -0.25
N ASP A 89 -1.26 -5.08 0.96
CA ASP A 89 -0.73 -6.32 1.54
C ASP A 89 -1.44 -7.55 0.95
N ASN A 90 -0.68 -8.36 0.22
CA ASN A 90 -1.20 -9.57 -0.37
C ASN A 90 -1.48 -10.68 0.64
N VAL A 91 -0.87 -10.65 1.83
CA VAL A 91 -1.15 -11.61 2.90
C VAL A 91 -2.61 -11.46 3.33
N GLU A 92 -3.06 -10.23 3.54
CA GLU A 92 -4.45 -9.92 3.86
C GLU A 92 -5.35 -10.13 2.64
N ALA A 93 -5.05 -9.49 1.50
CA ALA A 93 -5.92 -9.53 0.33
C ALA A 93 -6.11 -10.95 -0.22
N ALA A 94 -5.04 -11.76 -0.31
CA ALA A 94 -5.17 -13.14 -0.76
C ALA A 94 -5.86 -14.03 0.27
N GLY A 95 -5.69 -13.74 1.57
CA GLY A 95 -6.42 -14.39 2.65
C GLY A 95 -7.92 -14.18 2.52
N PHE A 96 -8.34 -12.92 2.35
CA PHE A 96 -9.74 -12.58 2.13
C PHE A 96 -10.27 -13.23 0.84
N VAL A 97 -9.63 -13.10 -0.31
CA VAL A 97 -10.14 -13.73 -1.54
C VAL A 97 -10.22 -15.27 -1.38
N SER A 98 -9.26 -15.88 -0.69
CA SER A 98 -9.25 -17.33 -0.47
C SER A 98 -10.32 -17.81 0.50
N HIS A 99 -10.80 -16.97 1.43
CA HIS A 99 -11.82 -17.37 2.41
C HIS A 99 -13.13 -17.76 1.71
N LEU A 100 -13.44 -17.18 0.55
CA LEU A 100 -14.66 -17.48 -0.23
C LEU A 100 -14.79 -18.96 -0.64
N LYS A 101 -13.70 -19.73 -0.61
CA LYS A 101 -13.74 -21.20 -0.82
C LYS A 101 -14.31 -21.97 0.37
N LEU A 102 -14.35 -21.35 1.56
CA LEU A 102 -14.94 -21.95 2.74
C LEU A 102 -16.46 -22.05 2.59
N PRO A 103 -17.14 -22.88 3.39
CA PRO A 103 -18.58 -23.04 3.27
C PRO A 103 -19.35 -21.77 3.67
N HIS A 104 -20.07 -21.17 2.72
CA HIS A 104 -20.97 -20.01 2.93
C HIS A 104 -22.45 -20.38 2.74
N TYR A 105 -22.80 -21.67 2.88
CA TYR A 105 -24.15 -22.13 2.57
C TYR A 105 -25.22 -21.58 3.52
N VAL A 106 -24.87 -21.23 4.77
CA VAL A 106 -25.85 -20.64 5.71
C VAL A 106 -26.26 -19.24 5.23
N ASP A 107 -25.28 -18.37 4.95
CA ASP A 107 -25.52 -17.02 4.46
C ASP A 107 -26.23 -17.05 3.10
N PHE A 108 -25.80 -17.94 2.20
CA PHE A 108 -26.45 -18.13 0.91
C PHE A 108 -27.91 -18.58 1.03
N GLN A 109 -28.25 -19.44 2.01
CA GLN A 109 -29.64 -19.85 2.24
C GLN A 109 -30.50 -18.69 2.75
N ALA A 110 -29.95 -17.80 3.58
CA ALA A 110 -30.66 -16.61 4.05
C ALA A 110 -31.01 -15.67 2.88
N GLU A 111 -30.04 -15.38 1.99
CA GLU A 111 -30.25 -14.59 0.78
C GLU A 111 -31.24 -15.26 -0.19
N LEU A 112 -31.13 -16.58 -0.39
CA LEU A 112 -32.04 -17.34 -1.25
C LEU A 112 -33.48 -17.32 -0.74
N ALA A 113 -33.68 -17.37 0.58
CA ALA A 113 -35.00 -17.28 1.20
C ALA A 113 -35.64 -15.90 0.95
N LEU A 114 -34.86 -14.82 1.08
CA LEU A 114 -35.31 -13.46 0.75
C LEU A 114 -35.67 -13.33 -0.73
N LEU A 115 -34.81 -13.80 -1.64
CA LEU A 115 -35.06 -13.77 -3.07
C LEU A 115 -36.37 -14.47 -3.46
N LYS A 116 -36.61 -15.67 -2.92
CA LYS A 116 -37.85 -16.45 -3.17
C LYS A 116 -39.09 -15.74 -2.65
N ARG A 117 -38.98 -15.00 -1.54
CA ARG A 117 -40.09 -14.21 -1.01
C ARG A 117 -40.44 -13.06 -1.95
N LEU A 118 -39.45 -12.29 -2.39
CA LEU A 118 -39.64 -11.17 -3.31
C LEU A 118 -40.26 -11.63 -4.64
N GLN A 119 -39.82 -12.77 -5.18
CA GLN A 119 -40.40 -13.36 -6.39
C GLN A 119 -41.89 -13.66 -6.24
N ARG A 120 -42.30 -14.28 -5.12
CA ARG A 120 -43.71 -14.60 -4.85
C ARG A 120 -44.58 -13.38 -4.63
N GLU A 121 -44.03 -12.32 -4.04
CA GLU A 121 -44.73 -11.05 -3.85
C GLU A 121 -44.97 -10.36 -5.20
N ASN A 122 -44.00 -10.42 -6.13
CA ASN A 122 -44.13 -9.88 -7.48
C ASN A 122 -45.12 -10.64 -8.36
N GLU A 123 -45.20 -11.97 -8.26
CA GLU A 123 -46.18 -12.79 -9.00
C GLU A 123 -47.63 -12.63 -8.51
N ARG A 124 -47.82 -12.02 -7.33
CA ARG A 124 -49.13 -11.81 -6.70
C ARG A 124 -49.67 -10.38 -6.88
N GLY A 125 -48.88 -9.48 -7.47
CA GLY A 125 -49.30 -8.14 -7.91
C GLY A 125 -49.63 -8.12 -9.40
#